data_AF-A0A090RZ87-F1
#
_entry.id   AF-A0A090RZ87-F1
#
_cell.length_a   1.000
_cell.length_b   1.000
_cell.length_c   1.000
_cell.angle_alpha   90.00
_cell.angle_beta   90.00
_cell.angle_gamma   90.00
#
_symmetry.space_group_name_H-M   'P 1'
#
loop_
_entity.id
_entity.type
_entity.pdbx_description
1 polymer ?
#
loop_
_entity_poly.entity_id
_entity_poly.type
_entity_poly.pdbx_seq_one_letter_code
_entity_poly.pdbx_strand_id
1 'polypeptide(L)'
;MLIKKNHRWALSENDATPESVYKERRAILKKLGIAVVGMPLAANAQAGIFDIFSSKETKATTDPRIDLDVTKPEQYQANLSLTPESKVLKYNNFYEFGTDKADPANNSSEFITDPWTVEIDGW
;
A
#
# COMPACT_ATOMS: atom_id res chain seq x y z
N MET A 1 26.28 13.35 24.75
CA MET A 1 26.63 13.80 23.38
C MET A 1 27.14 12.59 22.61
N LEU A 2 26.37 12.09 21.63
CA LEU A 2 26.70 10.87 20.90
C LEU A 2 27.54 11.22 19.67
N ILE A 3 28.85 10.95 19.70
CA ILE A 3 29.72 11.14 18.54
C ILE A 3 29.55 9.91 17.64
N LYS A 4 28.75 10.02 16.58
CA LYS A 4 28.63 8.97 15.55
C LYS A 4 29.94 8.90 14.76
N LYS A 5 30.65 7.77 14.86
CA LYS A 5 31.78 7.44 13.97
C LYS A 5 31.21 6.75 12.73
N ASN A 6 31.24 7.41 11.58
CA ASN A 6 30.79 6.83 10.33
C ASN A 6 31.84 5.85 9.80
N HIS A 7 31.40 4.68 9.31
CA HIS A 7 32.27 3.71 8.66
C HIS A 7 32.73 4.25 7.30
N ARG A 8 33.91 3.80 6.83
CA ARG A 8 34.50 4.27 5.56
C ARG A 8 33.63 3.99 4.32
N TRP A 9 32.68 3.06 4.42
CA TRP A 9 31.74 2.68 3.38
C TRP A 9 30.37 3.35 3.51
N ALA A 10 30.14 4.15 4.56
CA ALA A 10 28.89 4.84 4.77
C ALA A 10 28.82 6.06 3.84
N LEU A 11 28.00 5.96 2.79
CA LEU A 11 27.68 7.08 1.91
C LEU A 11 26.82 8.10 2.66
N SER A 12 27.11 9.38 2.44
CA SER A 12 26.28 10.46 2.95
C SER A 12 25.04 10.65 2.06
N GLU A 13 23.97 11.22 2.60
CA GLU A 13 22.79 11.56 1.80
C GLU A 13 23.12 12.51 0.63
N ASN A 14 24.18 13.32 0.76
CA ASN A 14 24.72 14.17 -0.30
C ASN A 14 25.34 13.38 -1.46
N ASP A 15 25.83 12.16 -1.22
CA ASP A 15 26.37 11.29 -2.26
C ASP A 15 25.26 10.60 -3.05
N ALA A 16 24.08 10.42 -2.44
CA ALA A 16 22.93 9.79 -3.08
C ALA A 16 22.20 10.72 -4.06
N THR A 17 22.24 12.04 -3.85
CA THR A 17 21.54 13.02 -4.71
C THR A 17 22.40 14.27 -4.92
N PRO A 18 22.68 14.65 -6.17
CA PRO A 18 23.35 15.92 -6.47
C PRO A 18 22.59 17.12 -5.87
N GLU A 19 23.32 18.09 -5.33
CA GLU A 19 22.75 19.26 -4.65
C GLU A 19 21.77 20.05 -5.54
N SER A 20 22.02 20.11 -6.85
CA SER A 20 21.13 20.74 -7.83
C SER A 20 19.72 20.12 -7.82
N VAL A 21 19.65 18.78 -7.85
CA VAL A 21 18.38 18.03 -7.83
C VAL A 21 17.63 18.23 -6.50
N TYR A 22 18.35 18.28 -5.38
CA TYR A 22 17.75 18.61 -4.08
C TYR A 22 17.16 20.04 -4.07
N LYS A 23 17.91 21.02 -4.58
CA LYS A 23 17.47 22.43 -4.66
C LYS A 23 16.25 22.59 -5.58
N GLU A 24 16.20 21.88 -6.69
CA GLU A 24 15.04 21.86 -7.61
C GLU A 24 13.77 21.33 -6.92
N ARG A 25 13.86 20.17 -6.25
CA ARG A 25 12.73 19.60 -5.48
C ARG A 25 12.24 20.56 -4.40
N ARG A 26 13.15 21.20 -3.67
CA ARG A 26 12.82 22.20 -2.65
C ARG A 26 12.19 23.46 -3.24
N ALA A 27 12.64 23.90 -4.42
CA ALA A 27 12.06 25.04 -5.13
C ALA A 27 10.62 24.76 -5.59
N ILE A 28 10.34 23.56 -6.09
CA ILE A 28 8.98 23.12 -6.45
C ILE A 28 8.06 23.14 -5.22
N LEU A 29 8.50 22.57 -4.10
CA LEU A 29 7.72 22.57 -2.85
C LEU A 29 7.48 23.98 -2.30
N LYS A 30 8.46 24.88 -2.38
CA LYS A 30 8.28 26.29 -1.98
C LYS A 30 7.27 27.00 -2.87
N LYS A 31 7.31 26.77 -4.19
CA LYS A 31 6.36 27.36 -5.14
C LYS A 31 4.93 26.84 -4.93
N LEU A 32 4.77 25.54 -4.67
CA LEU A 32 3.47 24.94 -4.35
C LEU A 32 2.92 25.39 -3.00
N GLY A 33 3.78 25.53 -1.97
CA GLY A 33 3.38 26.01 -0.65
C GLY A 33 2.92 27.47 -0.63
N ILE A 34 3.46 28.31 -1.52
CA ILE A 34 3.04 29.72 -1.66
C ILE A 34 1.68 29.83 -2.35
N ALA A 35 1.29 28.88 -3.19
CA ALA A 35 0.00 28.91 -3.89
C ALA A 35 -1.21 28.70 -2.95
N VAL A 36 -1.02 28.12 -1.76
CA VAL A 36 -2.10 27.82 -0.81
C VAL A 36 -2.52 29.05 0.03
N VAL A 37 -1.65 30.05 0.19
CA VAL A 37 -1.89 31.16 1.14
C VAL A 37 -2.58 32.37 0.49
N GLY A 38 -2.67 32.44 -0.84
CA GLY A 38 -3.06 33.67 -1.55
C GLY A 38 -4.17 33.55 -2.61
N MET A 39 -4.69 32.36 -2.89
CA MET A 39 -5.82 32.22 -3.81
C MET A 39 -7.12 32.18 -3.01
N PRO A 40 -8.10 33.08 -3.26
CA PRO A 40 -9.47 32.78 -2.86
C PRO A 40 -9.82 31.49 -3.59
N LEU A 41 -10.06 30.43 -2.81
CA LEU A 41 -10.55 29.15 -3.30
C LEU A 41 -11.65 29.45 -4.31
N ALA A 42 -11.42 29.11 -5.57
CA ALA A 42 -12.42 29.24 -6.61
C ALA A 42 -13.68 28.52 -6.10
N ALA A 43 -14.71 29.31 -5.79
CA ALA A 43 -15.94 28.90 -5.10
C ALA A 43 -16.86 28.03 -5.97
N ASN A 44 -16.30 27.25 -6.89
CA ASN A 44 -17.02 26.35 -7.79
C ASN A 44 -16.54 24.89 -7.71
N ALA A 45 -15.65 24.55 -6.76
CA ALA A 45 -15.43 23.16 -6.41
C ALA A 45 -16.64 22.66 -5.61
N GLN A 46 -17.53 21.93 -6.27
CA GLN A 46 -18.64 21.18 -5.65
C GLN A 46 -18.16 19.97 -4.81
N ALA A 47 -16.95 20.04 -4.26
CA ALA A 47 -16.46 19.09 -3.28
C ALA A 47 -16.67 19.74 -1.91
N GLY A 48 -17.83 19.46 -1.30
CA GLY A 48 -18.15 19.97 0.02
C GLY A 48 -17.09 19.56 1.03
N ILE A 49 -16.79 20.42 1.99
CA ILE A 49 -15.91 20.13 3.15
C ILE A 49 -16.33 18.86 3.93
N PHE A 50 -17.57 18.40 3.75
CA PHE A 50 -18.11 17.18 4.34
C PHE A 50 -17.93 15.92 3.47
N ASP A 51 -17.42 16.03 2.24
CA ASP A 51 -17.20 14.89 1.33
C ASP A 51 -16.06 13.97 1.82
N ILE A 52 -15.13 14.52 2.61
CA ILE A 52 -14.13 13.74 3.37
C ILE A 52 -14.77 12.91 4.50
N PHE A 53 -15.91 13.36 5.05
CA PHE A 53 -16.65 12.68 6.11
C PHE A 53 -17.82 11.86 5.59
N SER A 54 -18.12 11.95 4.29
CA SER A 54 -19.12 11.12 3.63
C SER A 54 -18.53 9.73 3.50
N SER A 55 -18.84 8.87 4.47
CA SER A 55 -18.58 7.44 4.36
C SER A 55 -19.38 6.93 3.17
N LYS A 56 -18.73 6.88 2.01
CA LYS A 56 -19.23 6.16 0.83
C LYS A 56 -19.55 4.76 1.33
N GLU A 57 -20.84 4.44 1.44
CA GLU A 57 -21.26 3.12 1.93
C GLU A 57 -20.56 2.07 1.07
N THR A 58 -19.55 1.43 1.66
CA THR A 58 -18.91 0.28 1.07
C THR A 58 -19.96 -0.79 1.10
N LYS A 59 -20.61 -1.02 -0.05
CA LYS A 59 -21.46 -2.19 -0.26
C LYS A 59 -20.73 -3.39 0.34
N ALA A 60 -21.36 -4.03 1.32
CA ALA A 60 -20.85 -5.26 1.90
C ALA A 60 -20.66 -6.24 0.73
N THR A 61 -19.40 -6.45 0.37
CA THR A 61 -19.04 -7.41 -0.66
C THR A 61 -19.28 -8.76 -0.02
N THR A 62 -20.23 -9.54 -0.55
CA THR A 62 -20.44 -10.92 -0.11
C THR A 62 -19.13 -11.65 -0.33
N ASP A 63 -18.55 -12.15 0.76
CA ASP A 63 -17.30 -12.87 0.73
C ASP A 63 -17.53 -14.25 0.08
N PRO A 64 -16.92 -14.56 -1.09
CA PRO A 64 -17.16 -15.82 -1.77
C PRO A 64 -16.38 -17.00 -1.14
N ARG A 65 -15.62 -16.76 -0.06
CA ARG A 65 -14.81 -17.80 0.59
C ARG A 65 -15.69 -18.85 1.27
N ILE A 66 -15.26 -20.11 1.15
CA ILE A 66 -15.90 -21.27 1.77
C ILE A 66 -14.99 -21.78 2.89
N ASP A 67 -15.55 -22.03 4.06
CA ASP A 67 -14.82 -22.67 5.16
C ASP A 67 -14.46 -24.11 4.79
N LEU A 68 -13.17 -24.44 4.89
CA LEU A 68 -12.67 -25.77 4.62
C LEU A 68 -12.68 -26.62 5.90
N ASP A 69 -13.11 -27.88 5.76
CA ASP A 69 -12.93 -28.88 6.81
C ASP A 69 -11.48 -29.38 6.78
N VAL A 70 -10.67 -28.94 7.74
CA VAL A 70 -9.23 -29.20 7.78
C VAL A 70 -8.81 -29.86 9.10
N THR A 71 -7.91 -30.83 8.99
CA THR A 71 -7.22 -31.38 10.16
C THR A 71 -6.17 -30.39 10.66
N LYS A 72 -5.90 -30.38 11.98
CA LYS A 72 -4.91 -29.50 12.61
C LYS A 72 -3.80 -30.31 13.29
N PRO A 73 -2.82 -30.83 12.54
CA PRO A 73 -1.70 -31.59 13.11
C PRO A 73 -0.90 -30.73 14.09
N GLU A 74 -0.50 -31.32 15.22
CA GLU A 74 0.24 -30.64 16.29
C GLU A 74 1.59 -30.08 15.80
N GLN A 75 2.26 -30.79 14.89
CA GLN A 75 3.53 -30.36 14.27
C GLN A 75 3.44 -29.01 13.53
N TYR A 76 2.24 -28.56 13.16
CA TYR A 76 2.01 -27.29 12.46
C TYR A 76 1.36 -26.21 13.35
N GLN A 77 1.16 -26.50 14.65
CA GLN A 77 0.58 -25.54 15.60
C GLN A 77 1.69 -24.77 16.34
N ALA A 78 2.26 -23.77 15.68
CA ALA A 78 3.24 -22.89 16.31
C ALA A 78 2.57 -21.95 17.33
N ASN A 79 3.17 -21.79 18.51
CA ASN A 79 2.72 -20.82 19.51
C ASN A 79 3.24 -19.40 19.20
N LEU A 80 2.76 -18.82 18.10
CA LEU A 80 3.13 -17.48 17.63
C LEU A 80 1.89 -16.57 17.63
N SER A 81 2.13 -15.27 17.83
CA SER A 81 1.07 -14.28 17.66
C SER A 81 0.60 -14.23 16.21
N LEU A 82 -0.70 -14.46 16.00
CA LEU A 82 -1.28 -14.46 14.67
C LEU A 82 -1.41 -13.03 14.12
N THR A 83 -1.21 -12.90 12.81
CA THR A 83 -1.52 -11.65 12.11
C THR A 83 -3.03 -11.52 11.97
N PRO A 84 -3.61 -10.32 12.22
CA PRO A 84 -5.04 -10.10 12.01
C PRO A 84 -5.45 -10.44 10.57
N GLU A 85 -6.59 -11.12 10.41
CA GLU A 85 -7.09 -11.58 9.10
C GLU A 85 -7.17 -10.43 8.08
N SER A 86 -7.63 -9.25 8.50
CA SER A 86 -7.75 -8.09 7.63
C SER A 86 -6.43 -7.67 6.99
N LYS A 87 -5.29 -7.87 7.68
CA LYS A 87 -3.96 -7.60 7.11
C LYS A 87 -3.54 -8.70 6.14
N VAL A 88 -3.83 -9.96 6.47
CA VAL A 88 -3.56 -11.09 5.57
C VAL A 88 -4.30 -10.93 4.24
N LEU A 89 -5.54 -10.40 4.27
CA LEU A 89 -6.33 -10.23 3.06
C LEU A 89 -6.05 -8.93 2.28
N LYS A 90 -5.56 -7.87 2.94
CA LYS A 90 -5.46 -6.53 2.34
C LYS A 90 -4.04 -6.00 2.16
N TYR A 91 -3.03 -6.63 2.74
CA TYR A 91 -1.64 -6.18 2.69
C TYR A 91 -0.78 -7.23 2.00
N ASN A 92 -0.79 -7.20 0.67
CA ASN A 92 -0.28 -8.28 -0.17
C ASN A 92 0.73 -7.78 -1.21
N ASN A 93 1.55 -8.71 -1.71
CA ASN A 93 2.35 -8.51 -2.92
C ASN A 93 1.80 -9.43 -3.99
N PHE A 94 1.04 -8.87 -4.93
CA PHE A 94 0.55 -9.58 -6.11
C PHE A 94 0.64 -8.62 -7.31
N TYR A 95 1.76 -8.71 -8.03
CA TYR A 95 2.18 -7.67 -8.98
C TYR A 95 1.29 -7.57 -10.21
N GLU A 96 0.66 -8.67 -10.59
CA GLU A 96 -0.35 -8.77 -11.64
C GLU A 96 -1.56 -7.85 -11.36
N PHE A 97 -1.78 -7.50 -10.10
CA PHE A 97 -2.85 -6.62 -9.65
C PHE A 97 -2.38 -5.25 -9.16
N GLY A 98 -1.08 -4.91 -9.29
CA GLY A 98 -0.53 -3.61 -8.93
C GLY A 98 0.72 -3.67 -8.05
N THR A 99 1.32 -2.51 -7.82
CA THR A 99 2.62 -2.40 -7.11
C THR A 99 2.48 -1.97 -5.65
N ASP A 100 1.38 -1.29 -5.31
CA ASP A 100 1.12 -0.90 -3.94
C ASP A 100 0.51 -2.07 -3.15
N LYS A 101 0.73 -2.07 -1.83
CA LYS A 101 0.34 -3.19 -0.94
C LYS A 101 -1.16 -3.43 -0.86
N ALA A 102 -1.96 -2.40 -1.17
CA ALA A 102 -3.41 -2.44 -1.16
C ALA A 102 -4.00 -2.75 -2.54
N ASP A 103 -3.21 -2.63 -3.61
CA ASP A 103 -3.69 -2.82 -4.99
C ASP A 103 -4.25 -4.23 -5.22
N PRO A 104 -3.60 -5.32 -4.75
CA PRO A 104 -4.16 -6.66 -4.91
C PRO A 104 -5.58 -6.78 -4.39
N ALA A 105 -5.85 -6.24 -3.20
CA ALA A 105 -7.18 -6.35 -2.58
C ALA A 105 -8.24 -5.49 -3.29
N ASN A 106 -7.83 -4.43 -3.99
CA ASN A 106 -8.75 -3.56 -4.72
C ASN A 106 -9.02 -4.06 -6.14
N ASN A 107 -8.03 -4.72 -6.76
CA ASN A 107 -8.04 -5.03 -8.19
C ASN A 107 -8.30 -6.52 -8.48
N SER A 108 -8.17 -7.43 -7.50
CA SER A 108 -8.35 -8.88 -7.73
C SER A 108 -9.81 -9.36 -7.69
N SER A 109 -10.79 -8.46 -7.51
CA SER A 109 -12.20 -8.83 -7.34
C SER A 109 -12.82 -9.48 -8.58
N GLU A 110 -12.31 -9.19 -9.77
CA GLU A 110 -12.79 -9.73 -11.04
C GLU A 110 -11.98 -10.95 -11.52
N PHE A 111 -11.01 -11.41 -10.72
CA PHE A 111 -10.23 -12.59 -11.07
C PHE A 111 -11.05 -13.87 -10.88
N ILE A 112 -11.24 -14.61 -11.97
CA ILE A 112 -12.02 -15.85 -11.99
C ILE A 112 -11.13 -17.01 -11.52
N THR A 113 -11.42 -17.53 -10.33
CA THR A 113 -10.68 -18.63 -9.70
C THR A 113 -11.40 -19.99 -9.78
N ASP A 114 -12.64 -20.03 -10.24
CA ASP A 114 -13.45 -21.24 -10.39
C ASP A 114 -14.27 -21.14 -11.69
N PRO A 115 -14.12 -22.09 -12.64
CA PRO A 115 -13.26 -23.28 -12.62
C PRO A 115 -11.76 -22.97 -12.80
N TRP A 116 -10.90 -23.82 -12.23
CA TRP A 116 -9.44 -23.74 -12.40
C TRP A 116 -8.87 -25.06 -12.90
N THR A 117 -7.92 -25.00 -13.84
CA THR A 117 -7.23 -26.19 -14.38
C THR A 117 -5.76 -26.14 -13.98
N VAL A 118 -5.28 -27.21 -13.34
CA VAL A 118 -3.86 -27.40 -13.03
C VAL A 118 -3.33 -28.51 -13.92
N GLU A 119 -2.36 -28.18 -14.76
CA GLU A 119 -1.68 -29.13 -15.64
C GLU A 119 -0.39 -29.62 -14.97
N ILE A 120 -0.22 -30.95 -14.89
CA ILE A 120 1.01 -31.59 -14.44
C ILE A 120 1.60 -32.29 -15.66
N ASP A 121 2.72 -31.78 -16.15
CA ASP A 121 3.43 -32.31 -17.31
C ASP A 121 4.92 -32.54 -16.96
N GLY A 122 5.63 -33.27 -17.81
CA GLY A 122 7.01 -33.73 -17.60
C GLY A 122 7.13 -35.24 -17.33
N TRP A 123 8.38 -35.72 -17.30
CA TRP A 123 8.77 -37.10 -16.97
C TRP A 123 9.77 -37.11 -15.80
#